data_AF-A0A434GM73-F1
#
_entry.id   AF-A0A434GM73-F1
#
_cell.length_a   1.000
_cell.length_b   1.000
_cell.length_c   1.000
_cell.angle_alpha   90.00
_cell.angle_beta   90.00
_cell.angle_gamma   90.00
#
_symmetry.space_group_name_H-M   'P 1'
#
loop_
_entity.id
_entity.type
_entity.pdbx_description
1 polymer ?
#
loop_
_entity_poly.entity_id
_entity_poly.type
_entity_poly.pdbx_seq_one_letter_code
_entity_poly.pdbx_strand_id
1 'polypeptide(L)'
;TETCLRIGGYVRYDIGLGDVRSYDSARTSDVRTGEDQGTWRNSTRFTFKTWTGQQTELGALTTYTETQVNFGNSANSHDSPQNYDFNSGLALASAWVELGGLRVGKEGSAFDTFASYAGNVLDSMLVPSAGFDTNVAQYHFDAGNGISTVISLEQGSGSAGTIDSYIPHVVAGLKYTQGWGSIIGVAAYDSNYEAFAGKIRVDVAVTNQLSLFGLFGYGSNASLNEDSNGAIANHGRGSYKIWNGQWAFWAGATYEFDEKTSFNLQVSGDQLK
;
A
#
# COMPACT_ATOMS: atom_id res chain seq x y z
N THR A 1 -25.14 26.41 3.40
CA THR A 1 -23.76 25.89 3.33
C THR A 1 -23.47 25.52 1.90
N GLU A 2 -22.35 25.99 1.35
CA GLU A 2 -21.94 25.65 -0.02
C GLU A 2 -21.07 24.38 0.01
N THR A 3 -21.27 23.50 -0.98
CA THR A 3 -20.45 22.31 -1.18
C THR A 3 -19.47 22.60 -2.31
N CYS A 4 -18.17 22.45 -2.05
CA CYS A 4 -17.15 22.49 -3.09
C CYS A 4 -17.01 21.11 -3.73
N LEU A 5 -16.85 21.08 -5.06
CA LEU A 5 -16.54 19.88 -5.84
C LEU A 5 -15.21 20.09 -6.56
N ARG A 6 -14.33 19.10 -6.45
CA ARG A 6 -13.13 18.99 -7.28
C ARG A 6 -13.20 17.69 -8.07
N ILE A 7 -12.88 17.77 -9.35
CA ILE A 7 -12.73 16.61 -10.22
C ILE A 7 -11.30 16.63 -10.74
N GLY A 8 -10.66 15.47 -10.80
CA GLY A 8 -9.29 15.34 -11.26
C GLY A 8 -8.93 13.91 -11.58
N GLY A 9 -7.64 13.65 -11.76
CA GLY A 9 -7.15 12.36 -12.18
C GLY A 9 -5.78 12.49 -12.83
N TYR A 10 -5.31 11.39 -13.40
CA TYR A 10 -4.10 11.37 -14.19
C TYR A 10 -4.09 10.17 -15.13
N VAL A 11 -3.24 10.25 -16.15
CA VAL A 11 -2.78 9.11 -16.93
C VAL A 11 -1.36 8.81 -16.51
N ARG A 12 -1.08 7.56 -16.18
CA ARG A 12 0.26 7.06 -15.84
C ARG A 12 0.66 6.00 -16.87
N TYR A 13 1.91 6.05 -17.28
CA TYR A 13 2.53 5.02 -18.11
C TYR A 13 3.75 4.47 -17.37
N ASP A 14 3.79 3.15 -17.24
CA ASP A 14 4.87 2.41 -16.60
C ASP A 14 5.53 1.50 -17.63
N ILE A 15 6.86 1.50 -17.63
CA ILE A 15 7.70 0.56 -18.39
C ILE A 15 8.70 -0.09 -17.44
N GLY A 16 8.63 -1.42 -17.35
CA GLY A 16 9.47 -2.25 -16.49
C GLY A 16 10.37 -3.17 -17.31
N LEU A 17 11.56 -3.42 -16.76
CA LEU A 17 12.53 -4.40 -17.24
C LEU A 17 13.01 -5.24 -16.06
N GLY A 18 13.03 -6.56 -16.20
CA GLY A 18 13.42 -7.42 -15.09
C GLY A 18 13.42 -8.90 -15.43
N ASP A 19 14.17 -9.67 -14.63
CA ASP A 19 14.23 -11.12 -14.72
C ASP A 19 13.13 -11.78 -13.88
N VAL A 20 12.82 -13.03 -14.20
CA VAL A 20 11.74 -13.83 -13.59
C VAL A 20 12.02 -13.96 -12.10
N ARG A 21 11.25 -13.22 -11.28
CA ARG A 21 11.23 -13.05 -9.81
C ARG A 21 11.09 -11.60 -9.38
N SER A 22 11.20 -10.62 -10.29
CA SER A 22 10.72 -9.25 -10.04
C SER A 22 9.24 -9.10 -10.45
N TYR A 23 8.50 -8.20 -9.81
CA TYR A 23 7.12 -7.87 -10.19
C TYR A 23 7.05 -7.16 -11.56
N ASP A 24 8.16 -6.58 -12.00
CA ASP A 24 8.34 -5.98 -13.33
C ASP A 24 8.83 -6.96 -14.42
N SER A 25 8.90 -8.26 -14.11
CA SER A 25 9.29 -9.27 -15.09
C SER A 25 8.20 -9.46 -16.15
N ALA A 26 8.62 -9.64 -17.39
CA ALA A 26 7.74 -9.86 -18.52
C ALA A 26 8.45 -10.77 -19.53
N ARG A 27 7.86 -11.92 -19.85
CA ARG A 27 8.39 -12.88 -20.81
C ARG A 27 7.37 -13.22 -21.89
N THR A 28 7.85 -13.53 -23.08
CA THR A 28 6.97 -13.94 -24.18
C THR A 28 7.63 -15.03 -25.02
N SER A 29 6.84 -15.83 -25.72
CA SER A 29 7.36 -16.71 -26.78
C SER A 29 7.59 -15.89 -28.05
N ASP A 30 8.78 -16.04 -28.65
CA ASP A 30 9.02 -15.54 -30.00
C ASP A 30 8.00 -16.17 -30.96
N VAL A 31 7.31 -15.33 -31.72
CA VAL A 31 6.20 -15.78 -32.59
C VAL A 31 6.69 -16.66 -33.74
N ARG A 32 7.98 -16.58 -34.10
CA ARG A 32 8.56 -17.33 -35.23
C ARG A 32 9.24 -18.62 -34.77
N THR A 33 10.00 -18.58 -33.68
CA THR A 33 10.78 -19.73 -33.20
C THR A 33 10.09 -20.50 -32.07
N GLY A 34 9.15 -19.86 -31.36
CA GLY A 34 8.53 -20.39 -30.14
C GLY A 34 9.46 -20.33 -28.92
N GLU A 35 10.67 -19.79 -29.06
CA GLU A 35 11.64 -19.70 -27.98
C GLU A 35 11.21 -18.66 -26.95
N ASP A 36 11.45 -18.95 -25.67
CA ASP A 36 11.19 -18.04 -24.57
C ASP A 36 12.19 -16.88 -24.56
N GLN A 37 11.69 -15.65 -24.42
CA GLN A 37 12.50 -14.44 -24.37
C GLN A 37 11.93 -13.41 -23.40
N GLY A 38 12.81 -12.58 -22.84
CA GLY A 38 12.41 -11.41 -22.05
C GLY A 38 11.76 -10.34 -22.94
N THR A 39 10.78 -9.62 -22.39
CA THR A 39 10.13 -8.48 -23.02
C THR A 39 9.85 -7.38 -21.99
N TRP A 40 9.26 -6.28 -22.42
CA TRP A 40 8.94 -5.13 -21.57
C TRP A 40 7.63 -5.33 -20.83
N ARG A 41 7.59 -4.95 -19.55
CA ARG A 41 6.36 -4.80 -18.78
C ARG A 41 5.78 -3.42 -19.05
N ASN A 42 4.68 -3.34 -19.79
CA ASN A 42 4.06 -2.06 -20.12
C ASN A 42 2.68 -1.96 -19.48
N SER A 43 2.37 -0.81 -18.89
CA SER A 43 1.03 -0.53 -18.37
C SER A 43 0.67 0.95 -18.48
N THR A 44 -0.49 1.23 -19.05
CA THR A 44 -1.15 2.53 -19.00
C THR A 44 -2.29 2.47 -18.00
N ARG A 45 -2.32 3.39 -17.03
CA ARG A 45 -3.43 3.57 -16.09
C ARG A 45 -4.12 4.90 -16.31
N PHE A 46 -5.43 4.87 -16.46
CA PHE A 46 -6.30 6.03 -16.29
C PHE A 46 -6.88 6.01 -14.88
N THR A 47 -6.74 7.12 -14.15
CA THR A 47 -7.31 7.31 -12.82
C THR A 47 -8.23 8.51 -12.83
N PHE A 48 -9.47 8.32 -12.35
CA PHE A 48 -10.46 9.38 -12.19
C PHE A 48 -10.78 9.57 -10.71
N LYS A 49 -10.78 10.82 -10.26
CA LYS A 49 -10.92 11.18 -8.84
C LYS A 49 -11.94 12.29 -8.66
N THR A 50 -12.77 12.16 -7.62
CA THR A 50 -13.69 13.21 -7.19
C THR A 50 -13.50 13.49 -5.70
N TRP A 51 -13.64 14.75 -5.33
CA TRP A 51 -13.66 15.20 -3.94
C TRP A 51 -14.82 16.15 -3.73
N THR A 52 -15.51 15.99 -2.62
CA THR A 52 -16.44 17.02 -2.14
C THR A 52 -16.03 17.51 -0.77
N GLY A 53 -16.36 18.76 -0.46
CA GLY A 53 -16.07 19.37 0.84
C GLY A 53 -17.15 20.36 1.23
N GLN A 54 -17.57 20.32 2.49
CA GLN A 54 -18.55 21.22 3.08
C GLN A 54 -18.22 21.45 4.55
N GLN A 55 -18.40 22.68 5.03
CA GLN A 55 -18.40 22.93 6.47
C GLN A 55 -19.75 22.60 7.08
N THR A 56 -19.74 21.87 8.19
CA THR A 56 -20.92 21.52 8.98
C THR A 56 -20.72 21.94 10.44
N GLU A 57 -21.78 21.91 11.24
CA GLU A 57 -21.68 22.18 12.69
C GLU A 57 -20.82 21.15 13.44
N LEU A 58 -20.60 19.97 12.86
CA LEU A 58 -19.80 18.87 13.41
C LEU A 58 -18.36 18.84 12.86
N GLY A 59 -17.98 19.86 12.08
CA GLY A 59 -16.68 19.96 11.42
C GLY A 59 -16.76 19.83 9.90
N ALA A 60 -15.60 19.70 9.26
CA ALA A 60 -15.52 19.52 7.82
C ALA A 60 -16.05 18.13 7.42
N LEU A 61 -17.04 18.12 6.52
CA LEU A 61 -17.52 16.93 5.83
C LEU A 61 -16.84 16.85 4.47
N THR A 62 -16.09 15.79 4.22
CA THR A 62 -15.41 15.55 2.95
C THR A 62 -15.76 14.17 2.40
N THR A 63 -15.75 14.03 1.08
CA THR A 63 -15.85 12.73 0.42
C THR A 63 -14.75 12.58 -0.62
N TYR A 64 -14.38 11.34 -0.89
CA TYR A 64 -13.41 10.99 -1.91
C TYR A 64 -13.84 9.74 -2.67
N THR A 65 -13.65 9.75 -3.98
CA THR A 65 -13.68 8.52 -4.78
C THR A 65 -12.51 8.48 -5.74
N GLU A 66 -11.99 7.28 -5.98
CA GLU A 66 -10.97 7.00 -6.98
C GLU A 66 -11.34 5.74 -7.75
N THR A 67 -11.44 5.86 -9.07
CA THR A 67 -11.63 4.74 -9.98
C THR A 67 -10.46 4.63 -10.95
N GLN A 68 -10.11 3.40 -11.29
CA GLN A 68 -8.96 3.09 -12.13
C GLN A 68 -9.35 2.11 -13.25
N VAL A 69 -8.76 2.33 -14.43
CA VAL A 69 -8.79 1.39 -15.56
C VAL A 69 -7.38 1.30 -16.11
N ASN A 70 -6.89 0.08 -16.32
CA ASN A 70 -5.56 -0.18 -16.86
C ASN A 70 -5.63 -0.91 -18.20
N PHE A 71 -4.67 -0.62 -19.07
CA PHE A 71 -4.35 -1.39 -20.26
C PHE A 71 -2.87 -1.79 -20.22
N GLY A 72 -2.57 -3.05 -20.48
CA GLY A 72 -1.20 -3.52 -20.56
C GLY A 72 -1.11 -5.02 -20.37
N ASN A 73 0.12 -5.48 -20.26
CA ASN A 73 0.42 -6.91 -20.14
C ASN A 73 0.47 -7.34 -18.65
N SER A 74 1.01 -8.51 -18.31
CA SER A 74 1.07 -9.00 -16.92
C SER A 74 2.44 -9.56 -16.59
N ALA A 75 2.81 -9.55 -15.31
CA ALA A 75 3.98 -10.31 -14.86
C ALA A 75 3.71 -11.81 -15.02
N ASN A 76 4.64 -12.54 -15.60
CA ASN A 76 4.49 -13.97 -15.88
C ASN A 76 5.79 -14.75 -15.65
N SER A 77 5.67 -16.07 -15.54
CA SER A 77 6.79 -16.98 -15.28
C SER A 77 7.31 -17.66 -16.55
N HIS A 78 8.47 -18.31 -16.46
CA HIS A 78 9.01 -19.16 -17.54
C HIS A 78 8.02 -20.23 -18.02
N ASP A 79 7.16 -20.72 -17.11
CA ASP A 79 6.22 -21.80 -17.42
C ASP A 79 4.94 -21.31 -18.13
N SER A 80 4.74 -19.99 -18.25
CA SER A 80 3.60 -19.39 -18.94
C SER A 80 4.00 -18.10 -19.68
N PRO A 81 4.73 -18.19 -20.81
CA PRO A 81 5.24 -17.05 -21.57
C PRO A 81 4.15 -16.36 -22.42
N GLN A 82 2.89 -16.39 -21.98
CA GLN A 82 1.79 -15.69 -22.66
C GLN A 82 1.65 -14.29 -22.04
N ASN A 83 2.12 -13.26 -22.75
CA ASN A 83 2.14 -11.90 -22.24
C ASN A 83 1.51 -10.91 -23.23
N TYR A 84 0.19 -11.04 -23.38
CA TYR A 84 -0.60 -10.20 -24.26
C TYR A 84 -1.12 -8.99 -23.49
N ASP A 85 -1.24 -7.86 -24.19
CA ASP A 85 -1.91 -6.69 -23.62
C ASP A 85 -3.43 -6.93 -23.54
N PHE A 86 -4.03 -6.53 -22.43
CA PHE A 86 -5.48 -6.56 -22.26
C PHE A 86 -5.97 -5.35 -21.45
N ASN A 87 -7.26 -5.06 -21.57
CA ASN A 87 -7.93 -4.10 -20.70
C ASN A 87 -8.32 -4.79 -19.40
N SER A 88 -7.88 -4.24 -18.28
CA SER A 88 -8.45 -4.58 -16.97
C SER A 88 -9.87 -4.02 -16.83
N GLY A 89 -10.67 -4.65 -15.96
CA GLY A 89 -11.97 -4.11 -15.56
C GLY A 89 -11.85 -2.81 -14.76
N LEU A 90 -12.96 -2.10 -14.61
CA LEU A 90 -13.05 -0.94 -13.74
C LEU A 90 -12.80 -1.34 -12.28
N ALA A 91 -11.80 -0.73 -11.64
CA ALA A 91 -11.50 -0.91 -10.22
C ALA A 91 -11.93 0.32 -9.42
N LEU A 92 -12.60 0.10 -8.29
CA LEU A 92 -12.84 1.13 -7.28
C LEU A 92 -11.65 1.12 -6.30
N ALA A 93 -10.72 2.05 -6.42
CA ALA A 93 -9.50 2.09 -5.61
C ALA A 93 -9.78 2.62 -4.19
N SER A 94 -10.50 3.73 -4.07
CA SER A 94 -10.94 4.28 -2.77
C SER A 94 -12.33 4.90 -2.90
N ALA A 95 -13.12 4.83 -1.84
CA ALA A 95 -14.43 5.48 -1.76
C ALA A 95 -14.86 5.66 -0.31
N TRP A 96 -14.82 6.89 0.20
CA TRP A 96 -15.13 7.16 1.60
C TRP A 96 -15.75 8.53 1.84
N VAL A 97 -16.35 8.67 3.02
CA VAL A 97 -16.83 9.93 3.61
C VAL A 97 -16.11 10.15 4.94
N GLU A 98 -15.73 11.39 5.23
CA GLU A 98 -15.06 11.79 6.46
C GLU A 98 -15.73 13.01 7.07
N LEU A 99 -16.02 12.96 8.36
CA LEU A 99 -16.58 14.06 9.14
C LEU A 99 -15.77 14.24 10.42
N GLY A 100 -15.14 15.41 10.59
CA GLY A 100 -14.44 15.74 11.84
C GLY A 100 -13.35 14.73 12.23
N GLY A 101 -12.68 14.13 11.23
CA GLY A 101 -11.64 13.11 11.41
C GLY A 101 -12.15 11.66 11.41
N LEU A 102 -13.46 11.42 11.53
CA LEU A 102 -14.05 10.08 11.40
C LEU A 102 -14.32 9.76 9.93
N ARG A 103 -13.60 8.79 9.38
CA ARG A 103 -13.73 8.27 8.02
C ARG A 103 -14.43 6.92 8.01
N VAL A 104 -15.34 6.73 7.06
CA VAL A 104 -15.96 5.42 6.76
C VAL A 104 -16.02 5.16 5.26
N GLY A 105 -15.75 3.92 4.83
CA GLY A 105 -15.82 3.50 3.44
C GLY A 105 -14.67 2.58 3.03
N LYS A 106 -14.39 2.46 1.73
CA LYS A 106 -13.28 1.70 1.17
C LYS A 106 -12.00 2.54 1.12
N GLU A 107 -10.92 2.03 1.68
CA GLU A 107 -9.58 2.63 1.61
C GLU A 107 -8.50 1.54 1.78
N GLY A 108 -7.24 1.86 1.48
CA GLY A 108 -6.12 1.05 1.94
C GLY A 108 -6.02 1.03 3.48
N SER A 109 -5.58 -0.11 4.04
CA SER A 109 -5.36 -0.25 5.49
C SER A 109 -4.49 0.88 6.08
N ALA A 110 -4.85 1.37 7.27
CA ALA A 110 -4.05 2.36 8.01
C ALA A 110 -2.63 1.84 8.31
N PHE A 111 -2.44 0.52 8.33
CA PHE A 111 -1.15 -0.11 8.58
C PHE A 111 -0.11 0.18 7.48
N ASP A 112 -0.56 0.56 6.28
CA ASP A 112 0.29 0.96 5.18
C ASP A 112 0.16 2.44 4.85
N THR A 113 -1.08 2.94 4.76
CA THR A 113 -1.34 4.33 4.36
C THR A 113 -0.80 5.33 5.38
N PHE A 114 -0.92 5.05 6.69
CA PHE A 114 -0.44 5.96 7.74
C PHE A 114 1.09 6.01 7.83
N ALA A 115 1.76 4.87 7.58
CA ALA A 115 3.22 4.74 7.51
C ALA A 115 3.81 5.17 6.16
N SER A 116 2.99 5.73 5.25
CA SER A 116 3.42 6.21 3.94
C SER A 116 4.06 5.11 3.07
N TYR A 117 3.52 3.89 3.16
CA TYR A 117 3.96 2.71 2.41
C TYR A 117 5.47 2.44 2.59
N ALA A 118 6.08 1.63 1.73
CA ALA A 118 7.53 1.49 1.62
C ALA A 118 8.22 2.64 0.84
N GLY A 119 7.63 3.84 0.74
CA GLY A 119 8.23 4.96 0.02
C GLY A 119 7.79 5.09 -1.45
N ASN A 120 8.47 5.96 -2.20
CA ASN A 120 7.97 6.51 -3.48
C ASN A 120 8.48 5.77 -4.73
N VAL A 121 8.65 4.45 -4.64
CA VAL A 121 9.00 3.63 -5.81
C VAL A 121 7.73 3.05 -6.44
N LEU A 122 7.76 2.88 -7.76
CA LEU A 122 6.61 2.40 -8.55
C LEU A 122 6.31 0.92 -8.27
N ASP A 123 7.35 0.15 -7.95
CA ASP A 123 7.30 -1.26 -7.59
C ASP A 123 8.20 -1.53 -6.38
N SER A 124 7.67 -2.28 -5.40
CA SER A 124 8.43 -2.75 -4.24
C SER A 124 9.08 -4.09 -4.59
N MET A 125 10.31 -4.02 -5.09
CA MET A 125 10.95 -5.08 -5.86
C MET A 125 11.09 -6.45 -5.15
N LEU A 126 11.05 -6.52 -3.82
CA LEU A 126 11.36 -7.76 -3.07
C LEU A 126 10.38 -8.06 -1.94
N VAL A 127 10.07 -7.08 -1.09
CA VAL A 127 9.17 -7.26 0.05
C VAL A 127 8.08 -6.20 -0.03
N PRO A 128 6.80 -6.54 -0.23
CA PRO A 128 5.75 -5.56 -0.12
C PRO A 128 5.57 -5.14 1.36
N SER A 129 5.27 -3.87 1.62
CA SER A 129 5.13 -3.36 3.00
C SER A 129 3.82 -3.75 3.66
N ALA A 130 2.75 -3.69 2.90
CA ALA A 130 1.41 -4.25 3.08
C ALA A 130 0.67 -3.88 1.77
N GLY A 131 -0.64 -4.04 1.70
CA GLY A 131 -1.36 -3.56 0.51
C GLY A 131 -2.63 -4.34 0.28
N PHE A 132 -3.59 -4.17 1.17
CA PHE A 132 -4.94 -4.61 0.91
C PHE A 132 -5.90 -3.44 1.07
N ASP A 133 -6.84 -3.37 0.13
CA ASP A 133 -7.99 -2.50 0.25
C ASP A 133 -8.97 -3.14 1.22
N THR A 134 -9.64 -2.32 2.02
CA THR A 134 -10.63 -2.80 2.97
C THR A 134 -11.71 -1.75 3.25
N ASN A 135 -12.84 -2.20 3.78
CA ASN A 135 -13.78 -1.28 4.41
C ASN A 135 -13.23 -0.90 5.79
N VAL A 136 -13.22 0.41 6.04
CA VAL A 136 -12.63 1.00 7.23
C VAL A 136 -13.66 1.85 7.99
N ALA A 137 -13.49 1.89 9.30
CA ALA A 137 -13.94 2.98 10.16
C ALA A 137 -12.72 3.53 10.88
N GLN A 138 -12.24 4.71 10.48
CA GLN A 138 -10.98 5.28 10.95
C GLN A 138 -11.23 6.62 11.64
N TYR A 139 -10.53 6.88 12.73
CA TYR A 139 -10.50 8.19 13.33
C TYR A 139 -9.08 8.75 13.27
N HIS A 140 -8.93 9.84 12.54
CA HIS A 140 -7.70 10.62 12.46
C HIS A 140 -7.78 11.81 13.41
N PHE A 141 -6.73 12.00 14.20
CA PHE A 141 -6.60 13.15 15.07
C PHE A 141 -5.26 13.83 14.83
N ASP A 142 -5.28 15.14 14.61
CA ASP A 142 -4.11 15.99 14.50
C ASP A 142 -4.11 16.98 15.65
N ALA A 143 -3.03 16.97 16.44
CA ALA A 143 -2.90 17.81 17.63
C ALA A 143 -2.39 19.23 17.30
N GLY A 144 -2.02 19.52 16.05
CA GLY A 144 -1.52 20.82 15.60
C GLY A 144 -0.08 21.14 16.00
N ASN A 145 0.57 20.28 16.79
CA ASN A 145 1.97 20.42 17.24
C ASN A 145 2.93 19.45 16.54
N GLY A 146 2.52 18.92 15.38
CA GLY A 146 3.25 17.89 14.63
C GLY A 146 2.93 16.46 15.07
N ILE A 147 2.12 16.25 16.12
CA ILE A 147 1.61 14.93 16.50
C ILE A 147 0.31 14.64 15.75
N SER A 148 0.26 13.50 15.07
CA SER A 148 -0.97 12.97 14.47
C SER A 148 -1.16 11.51 14.86
N THR A 149 -2.39 11.04 14.99
CA THR A 149 -2.73 9.65 15.34
C THR A 149 -3.82 9.10 14.45
N VAL A 150 -3.89 7.77 14.39
CA VAL A 150 -5.01 7.05 13.77
C VAL A 150 -5.40 5.86 14.65
N ILE A 151 -6.70 5.61 14.74
CA ILE A 151 -7.25 4.30 15.10
C ILE A 151 -8.20 3.86 13.99
N SER A 152 -8.11 2.60 13.58
CA SER A 152 -8.83 2.06 12.42
C SER A 152 -9.38 0.69 12.77
N LEU A 153 -10.67 0.52 12.53
CA LEU A 153 -11.34 -0.78 12.53
C LEU A 153 -11.48 -1.21 11.07
N GLU A 154 -10.97 -2.39 10.73
CA GLU A 154 -10.82 -2.84 9.35
C GLU A 154 -11.49 -4.19 9.13
N GLN A 155 -12.16 -4.33 8.00
CA GLN A 155 -12.79 -5.59 7.59
C GLN A 155 -11.76 -6.61 7.05
N GLY A 156 -10.60 -6.13 6.60
CA GLY A 156 -9.67 -6.89 5.77
C GLY A 156 -10.20 -7.19 4.36
N SER A 157 -9.57 -8.13 3.65
CA SER A 157 -10.01 -8.60 2.33
C SER A 157 -9.47 -10.00 1.96
N GLY A 158 -10.04 -10.61 0.92
CA GLY A 158 -9.67 -11.96 0.50
C GLY A 158 -10.21 -13.06 1.42
N SER A 159 -9.94 -14.32 1.09
CA SER A 159 -10.48 -15.48 1.82
C SER A 159 -9.93 -15.64 3.24
N ALA A 160 -8.66 -15.30 3.44
CA ALA A 160 -7.98 -15.39 4.74
C ALA A 160 -8.02 -14.09 5.54
N GLY A 161 -8.07 -12.94 4.84
CA GLY A 161 -7.96 -11.63 5.46
C GLY A 161 -9.29 -10.95 5.73
N THR A 162 -10.42 -11.37 5.14
CA THR A 162 -11.72 -10.80 5.51
C THR A 162 -12.14 -11.34 6.87
N ILE A 163 -12.57 -10.47 7.80
CA ILE A 163 -13.01 -10.90 9.14
C ILE A 163 -14.07 -11.99 9.08
N ASP A 164 -13.92 -13.00 9.95
CA ASP A 164 -14.84 -14.14 10.07
C ASP A 164 -15.78 -14.07 11.29
N SER A 165 -15.64 -13.01 12.09
CA SER A 165 -16.38 -12.78 13.33
C SER A 165 -16.73 -11.30 13.54
N TYR A 166 -17.43 -10.98 14.63
CA TYR A 166 -17.77 -9.60 15.00
C TYR A 166 -16.59 -8.76 15.50
N ILE A 167 -15.39 -9.35 15.60
CA ILE A 167 -14.18 -8.64 16.03
C ILE A 167 -13.47 -8.12 14.77
N PRO A 168 -13.44 -6.79 14.55
CA PRO A 168 -12.70 -6.23 13.42
C PRO A 168 -11.20 -6.43 13.62
N HIS A 169 -10.44 -6.34 12.55
CA HIS A 169 -9.03 -6.06 12.70
C HIS A 169 -8.85 -4.64 13.26
N VAL A 170 -7.83 -4.43 14.08
CA VAL A 170 -7.60 -3.14 14.75
C VAL A 170 -6.21 -2.63 14.38
N VAL A 171 -6.14 -1.40 13.90
CA VAL A 171 -4.87 -0.72 13.61
C VAL A 171 -4.81 0.58 14.39
N ALA A 172 -3.64 0.87 14.98
CA ALA A 172 -3.39 2.13 15.65
C ALA A 172 -2.01 2.68 15.23
N GLY A 173 -1.93 3.99 15.03
CA GLY A 173 -0.71 4.66 14.61
C GLY A 173 -0.49 6.00 15.31
N LEU A 174 0.78 6.34 15.49
CA LEU A 174 1.26 7.61 16.01
C LEU A 174 2.35 8.16 15.09
N LYS A 175 2.26 9.44 14.77
CA LYS A 175 3.20 10.17 13.92
C LYS A 175 3.66 11.42 14.64
N TYR A 176 4.95 11.70 14.56
CA TYR A 176 5.54 12.96 14.98
C TYR A 176 6.35 13.55 13.84
N THR A 177 5.95 14.73 13.37
CA THR A 177 6.57 15.45 12.26
C THR A 177 7.15 16.77 12.74
N GLN A 178 8.36 17.07 12.27
CA GLN A 178 9.10 18.31 12.54
C GLN A 178 9.86 18.74 11.28
N GLY A 179 10.51 19.91 11.31
CA GLY A 179 11.25 20.43 10.15
C GLY A 179 12.39 19.53 9.65
N TRP A 180 12.92 18.63 10.48
CA TRP A 180 13.97 17.69 10.10
C TRP A 180 13.42 16.42 9.42
N GLY A 181 12.13 16.13 9.52
CA GLY A 181 11.54 14.87 9.08
C GLY A 181 10.44 14.35 10.00
N SER A 182 10.27 13.03 10.05
CA SER A 182 9.20 12.42 10.86
C SER A 182 9.57 11.05 11.43
N ILE A 183 8.91 10.68 12.52
CA ILE A 183 8.90 9.32 13.07
C ILE A 183 7.45 8.84 13.10
N ILE A 184 7.23 7.64 12.60
CA ILE A 184 5.90 7.04 12.48
C ILE A 184 5.94 5.63 13.07
N GLY A 185 5.06 5.33 14.01
CA GLY A 185 4.81 3.98 14.50
C GLY A 185 3.39 3.55 14.15
N VAL A 186 3.21 2.31 13.70
CA VAL A 186 1.90 1.73 13.47
C VAL A 186 1.88 0.27 13.91
N ALA A 187 0.80 -0.18 14.54
CA ALA A 187 0.61 -1.55 14.97
C ALA A 187 -0.77 -2.04 14.56
N ALA A 188 -0.89 -3.33 14.28
CA ALA A 188 -2.10 -3.99 13.86
C ALA A 188 -2.32 -5.28 14.63
N TYR A 189 -3.59 -5.57 14.91
CA TYR A 189 -4.11 -6.83 15.40
C TYR A 189 -4.97 -7.47 14.31
N ASP A 190 -4.53 -8.63 13.84
CA ASP A 190 -5.29 -9.51 12.95
C ASP A 190 -6.22 -10.39 13.80
N SER A 191 -7.52 -10.19 13.66
CA SER A 191 -8.52 -10.91 14.47
C SER A 191 -8.79 -12.33 14.02
N ASN A 192 -8.54 -12.68 12.75
CA ASN A 192 -8.74 -14.04 12.25
C ASN A 192 -7.64 -14.98 12.76
N TYR A 193 -6.42 -14.45 12.88
CA TYR A 193 -5.25 -15.20 13.31
C TYR A 193 -4.76 -14.82 14.71
N GLU A 194 -5.48 -13.96 15.43
CA GLU A 194 -5.09 -13.41 16.74
C GLU A 194 -3.61 -12.95 16.79
N ALA A 195 -3.14 -12.34 15.69
CA ALA A 195 -1.73 -12.07 15.45
C ALA A 195 -1.44 -10.57 15.50
N PHE A 196 -0.26 -10.20 16.02
CA PHE A 196 0.20 -8.82 16.03
C PHE A 196 1.33 -8.57 15.03
N ALA A 197 1.27 -7.41 14.39
CA ALA A 197 2.31 -6.85 13.55
C ALA A 197 2.50 -5.36 13.82
N GLY A 198 3.71 -4.85 13.61
CA GLY A 198 4.06 -3.46 13.81
C GLY A 198 5.09 -2.97 12.80
N LYS A 199 5.08 -1.67 12.53
CA LYS A 199 6.10 -0.98 11.74
C LYS A 199 6.55 0.29 12.45
N ILE A 200 7.82 0.63 12.26
CA ILE A 200 8.37 1.94 12.60
C ILE A 200 9.06 2.53 11.37
N ARG A 201 8.76 3.78 11.06
CA ARG A 201 9.35 4.57 9.98
C ARG A 201 10.04 5.79 10.53
N VAL A 202 11.17 6.13 9.91
CA VAL A 202 11.85 7.40 10.08
C VAL A 202 12.09 8.00 8.70
N ASP A 203 11.68 9.25 8.53
CA ASP A 203 11.97 10.08 7.36
C ASP A 203 12.89 11.21 7.78
N VAL A 204 13.90 11.53 6.98
CA VAL A 204 14.88 12.58 7.26
C VAL A 204 15.06 13.46 6.02
N ALA A 205 14.83 14.75 6.18
CA ALA A 205 15.21 15.77 5.20
C ALA A 205 16.71 16.07 5.38
N VAL A 206 17.55 15.54 4.49
CA VAL A 206 19.01 15.70 4.57
C VAL A 206 19.43 17.04 3.97
N THR A 207 18.82 17.40 2.83
CA THR A 207 18.97 18.71 2.18
C THR A 207 17.61 19.17 1.64
N ASN A 208 17.57 20.32 0.96
CA ASN A 208 16.35 20.79 0.29
C ASN A 208 15.92 19.88 -0.88
N GLN A 209 16.82 19.07 -1.43
CA GLN A 209 16.55 18.20 -2.58
C GLN A 209 16.61 16.71 -2.22
N LEU A 210 17.29 16.34 -1.12
CA LEU A 210 17.52 14.96 -0.74
C LEU A 210 16.77 14.62 0.55
N SER A 211 15.91 13.61 0.47
CA SER A 211 15.32 12.96 1.64
C SER A 211 15.66 11.48 1.68
N LEU A 212 15.77 10.95 2.89
CA LEU A 212 16.01 9.53 3.15
C LEU A 212 14.89 8.98 4.03
N PHE A 213 14.59 7.70 3.88
CA PHE A 213 13.71 7.01 4.81
C PHE A 213 14.25 5.63 5.19
N GLY A 214 13.84 5.17 6.37
CA GLY A 214 13.98 3.80 6.83
C GLY A 214 12.67 3.34 7.45
N LEU A 215 12.24 2.13 7.13
CA LEU A 215 11.05 1.46 7.65
C LEU A 215 11.47 0.07 8.13
N PHE A 216 11.02 -0.31 9.31
CA PHE A 216 11.25 -1.63 9.88
C PHE A 216 9.93 -2.23 10.34
N GLY A 217 9.64 -3.45 9.91
CA GLY A 217 8.46 -4.22 10.27
C GLY A 217 8.82 -5.40 11.18
N TYR A 218 7.99 -5.67 12.17
CA TYR A 218 8.08 -6.86 13.01
C TYR A 218 6.69 -7.47 13.23
N GLY A 219 6.59 -8.79 13.26
CA GLY A 219 5.34 -9.49 13.56
C GLY A 219 5.56 -10.90 14.06
N SER A 220 4.61 -11.39 14.85
CA SER A 220 4.69 -12.74 15.39
C SER A 220 4.45 -13.81 14.32
N ASN A 221 5.06 -14.98 14.49
CA ASN A 221 4.87 -16.12 13.59
C ASN A 221 3.94 -17.19 14.16
N ALA A 222 3.77 -17.22 15.48
CA ALA A 222 3.19 -18.37 16.19
C ALA A 222 1.80 -18.72 15.66
N SER A 223 0.85 -17.79 15.76
CA SER A 223 -0.53 -18.03 15.31
C SER A 223 -0.71 -18.01 13.79
N LEU A 224 0.28 -17.53 13.02
CA LEU A 224 0.27 -17.55 11.54
C LEU A 224 0.86 -18.86 10.95
N ASN A 225 1.59 -19.61 11.75
CA ASN A 225 2.18 -20.91 11.40
C ASN A 225 1.36 -22.09 11.91
N GLU A 226 0.35 -21.83 12.72
CA GLU A 226 -0.47 -22.87 13.30
C GLU A 226 -1.42 -23.46 12.24
N ASP A 227 -1.04 -24.65 11.75
CA ASP A 227 -1.95 -25.64 11.12
C ASP A 227 -2.87 -26.30 12.17
N SER A 228 -3.05 -25.68 13.34
CA SER A 228 -3.78 -26.21 14.49
C SER A 228 -5.29 -26.20 14.20
N ASN A 229 -5.76 -27.12 13.35
CA ASN A 229 -7.14 -27.39 12.93
C ASN A 229 -7.78 -26.42 11.91
N GLY A 230 -7.03 -25.49 11.29
CA GLY A 230 -7.56 -24.39 10.45
C GLY A 230 -7.62 -24.67 8.95
N ALA A 231 -8.73 -24.33 8.29
CA ALA A 231 -8.96 -24.60 6.86
C ALA A 231 -8.04 -23.83 5.89
N ILE A 232 -7.32 -22.78 6.34
CA ILE A 232 -6.43 -21.96 5.52
C ILE A 232 -5.15 -21.60 6.31
N ALA A 233 -4.09 -22.38 6.11
CA ALA A 233 -2.75 -22.05 6.57
C ALA A 233 -2.21 -20.83 5.82
N ASN A 234 -1.60 -19.87 6.53
CA ASN A 234 -1.04 -18.66 5.91
C ASN A 234 0.51 -18.68 5.88
N HIS A 235 1.10 -19.85 6.19
CA HIS A 235 2.55 -20.13 6.10
C HIS A 235 3.43 -19.03 6.74
N GLY A 236 2.98 -18.50 7.87
CA GLY A 236 3.71 -17.47 8.59
C GLY A 236 3.59 -16.09 7.98
N ARG A 237 2.66 -15.84 7.06
CA ARG A 237 2.27 -14.51 6.60
C ARG A 237 0.84 -14.22 7.05
N GLY A 238 0.47 -12.95 7.17
CA GLY A 238 -0.87 -12.49 7.58
C GLY A 238 -1.26 -11.25 6.78
N SER A 239 -2.47 -10.71 6.95
CA SER A 239 -2.91 -9.50 6.24
C SER A 239 -1.97 -8.30 6.51
N TYR A 240 -1.46 -8.22 7.74
CA TYR A 240 -0.56 -7.15 8.19
C TYR A 240 0.93 -7.54 8.15
N LYS A 241 1.26 -8.82 8.31
CA LYS A 241 2.65 -9.31 8.28
C LYS A 241 2.89 -10.12 7.02
N ILE A 242 3.10 -9.45 5.89
CA ILE A 242 3.20 -10.11 4.58
C ILE A 242 4.63 -10.55 4.19
N TRP A 243 5.63 -10.19 5.00
CA TRP A 243 7.04 -10.56 4.79
C TRP A 243 7.37 -11.94 5.35
N ASN A 244 8.51 -12.51 4.93
CA ASN A 244 8.97 -13.79 5.48
C ASN A 244 9.67 -13.63 6.82
N GLY A 245 9.50 -14.64 7.68
CA GLY A 245 10.05 -14.61 9.03
C GLY A 245 9.34 -13.59 9.91
N GLN A 246 10.04 -13.08 10.91
CA GLN A 246 9.49 -12.18 11.93
C GLN A 246 9.69 -10.71 11.59
N TRP A 247 10.69 -10.36 10.79
CA TRP A 247 11.03 -8.96 10.50
C TRP A 247 11.35 -8.71 9.03
N ALA A 248 11.17 -7.46 8.64
CA ALA A 248 11.55 -6.93 7.33
C ALA A 248 11.96 -5.46 7.44
N PHE A 249 12.70 -4.99 6.45
CA PHE A 249 13.12 -3.60 6.36
C PHE A 249 12.98 -3.06 4.95
N TRP A 250 12.81 -1.74 4.88
CA TRP A 250 12.86 -0.95 3.66
C TRP A 250 13.67 0.30 3.96
N ALA A 251 14.55 0.68 3.05
CA ALA A 251 15.27 1.93 3.12
C ALA A 251 15.32 2.54 1.73
N GLY A 252 15.33 3.87 1.66
CA GLY A 252 15.37 4.51 0.37
C GLY A 252 15.67 5.99 0.43
N ALA A 253 15.77 6.57 -0.76
CA ALA A 253 16.12 7.96 -0.98
C ALA A 253 15.25 8.54 -2.09
N THR A 254 14.89 9.81 -1.93
CA THR A 254 14.30 10.64 -2.98
C THR A 254 15.20 11.83 -3.22
N TYR A 255 15.59 12.03 -4.47
CA TYR A 255 16.30 13.22 -4.93
C TYR A 255 15.43 14.01 -5.91
N GLU A 256 15.09 15.25 -5.56
CA GLU A 256 14.31 16.16 -6.40
C GLU A 256 15.26 16.98 -7.28
N PHE A 257 15.16 16.81 -8.61
CA PHE A 257 15.91 17.64 -9.56
C PHE A 257 15.23 18.99 -9.74
N ASP A 258 13.90 18.99 -9.80
CA ASP A 258 13.03 20.14 -9.92
C ASP A 258 11.62 19.79 -9.42
N GLU A 259 10.68 20.73 -9.50
CA GLU A 259 9.29 20.58 -9.03
C GLU A 259 8.50 19.44 -9.70
N LYS A 260 8.97 18.90 -10.83
CA LYS A 260 8.28 17.89 -11.65
C LYS A 260 9.09 16.61 -11.83
N THR A 261 10.37 16.61 -11.48
CA THR A 261 11.29 15.52 -11.77
C THR A 261 12.01 15.07 -10.49
N SER A 262 11.83 13.80 -10.14
CA SER A 262 12.52 13.17 -9.00
C SER A 262 13.09 11.81 -9.37
N PHE A 263 14.14 11.41 -8.66
CA PHE A 263 14.68 10.07 -8.66
C PHE A 263 14.40 9.41 -7.31
N ASN A 264 13.86 8.19 -7.34
CA ASN A 264 13.51 7.42 -6.15
C ASN A 264 14.25 6.08 -6.19
N LEU A 265 14.89 5.74 -5.07
CA LEU A 265 15.57 4.47 -4.87
C LEU A 265 15.05 3.82 -3.59
N GLN A 266 14.79 2.52 -3.63
CA GLN A 266 14.46 1.71 -2.47
C GLN A 266 15.28 0.41 -2.50
N VAL A 267 15.72 -0.01 -1.33
CA VAL A 267 16.17 -1.37 -1.06
C VAL A 267 15.30 -1.95 0.06
N SER A 268 14.98 -3.23 -0.04
CA SER A 268 14.20 -3.94 0.95
C SER A 268 14.66 -5.37 1.10
N GLY A 269 14.38 -5.95 2.26
CA GLY A 269 14.69 -7.33 2.58
C GLY A 269 13.89 -7.79 3.79
N ASP A 270 13.77 -9.10 3.93
CA ASP A 270 13.15 -9.75 5.08
C ASP A 270 14.12 -10.73 5.72
N GLN A 271 13.72 -11.36 6.81
CA GLN A 271 14.59 -12.26 7.55
C GLN A 271 15.14 -13.42 6.69
N LEU A 272 14.44 -13.81 5.62
CA LEU A 272 14.82 -14.95 4.79
C LEU A 272 15.43 -14.54 3.45
N LYS A 273 15.27 -13.28 3.00
CA LYS A 273 15.75 -12.78 1.70
C LYS A 273 16.16 -11.32 1.72
#